data_AF-A0A933XDG4-F1
#
_entry.id   AF-A0A933XDG4-F1
#
_cell.length_a   1.000
_cell.length_b   1.000
_cell.length_c   1.000
_cell.angle_alpha   90.00
_cell.angle_beta   90.00
_cell.angle_gamma   90.00
#
_symmetry.space_group_name_H-M   'P 1'
#
loop_
_entity.id
_entity.type
_entity.pdbx_description
1 polymer ?
#
loop_
_entity_poly.entity_id
_entity_poly.type
_entity_poly.pdbx_seq_one_letter_code
_entity_poly.pdbx_strand_id
1 'polypeptide(L)'
;MELKSKGFIYNFATSFHFSKKFHTEIEYFYGKTKESGKEGHTLFLIPEISFNLYENKWKLFAGLGVAATASRDFGLVFPTANMKLEYKINNRFSINTETVLLPLIQKINFSYYLPY
;
A
#
# COMPACT_ATOMS: atom_id res chain seq x y z
N MET A 1 -1.29 12.18 17.02
CA MET A 1 0.14 12.00 16.72
C MET A 1 0.29 12.13 15.20
N GLU A 2 0.97 13.16 14.71
CA GLU A 2 1.16 13.37 13.25
C GLU A 2 2.48 12.73 12.82
N LEU A 3 2.42 11.64 12.04
CA LEU A 3 3.58 11.09 11.35
C LEU A 3 3.91 12.01 10.16
N LYS A 4 4.81 12.98 10.36
CA LYS A 4 5.37 13.78 9.26
C LYS A 4 6.59 13.08 8.68
N SER A 5 6.45 12.43 7.53
CA SER A 5 7.60 11.97 6.75
C SER A 5 8.17 13.14 5.94
N LYS A 6 9.47 13.40 6.09
CA LYS A 6 10.25 14.22 5.15
C LYS A 6 11.24 13.27 4.46
N GLY A 7 10.89 12.77 3.28
CA GLY A 7 11.78 11.92 2.48
C GLY A 7 11.05 10.96 1.56
N PHE A 8 11.81 10.35 0.65
CA PHE A 8 11.34 9.24 -0.17
C PHE A 8 11.06 8.01 0.73
N ILE A 9 9.88 7.42 0.59
CA ILE A 9 9.50 6.16 1.23
C ILE A 9 9.63 5.08 0.17
N TYR A 10 10.35 4.00 0.48
CA TYR A 10 10.39 2.83 -0.39
C TYR A 10 9.18 1.98 -0.10
N ASN A 11 8.38 1.70 -1.13
CA ASN A 11 7.26 0.77 -1.07
C ASN A 11 7.60 -0.47 -1.90
N PHE A 12 7.39 -1.64 -1.31
CA PHE A 12 7.36 -2.91 -2.02
C PHE A 12 6.02 -3.58 -1.76
N ALA A 13 5.29 -3.92 -2.83
CA ALA A 13 4.00 -4.57 -2.74
C ALA A 13 4.03 -5.90 -3.50
N THR A 14 3.43 -6.93 -2.91
CA THR A 14 3.17 -8.19 -3.59
C THR A 14 1.67 -8.50 -3.54
N SER A 15 1.10 -8.85 -4.68
CA SER A 15 -0.33 -9.16 -4.79
C SER A 15 -0.54 -10.59 -5.30
N PHE A 16 -1.55 -11.26 -4.74
CA PHE A 16 -1.98 -12.58 -5.15
C PHE A 16 -3.49 -12.56 -5.45
N HIS A 17 -3.83 -12.91 -6.69
CA HIS A 17 -5.20 -12.88 -7.18
C HIS A 17 -5.84 -14.27 -7.07
N PHE A 18 -6.73 -14.45 -6.10
CA PHE A 18 -7.53 -15.68 -5.96
C PHE A 18 -8.61 -15.79 -7.03
N SER A 19 -9.12 -14.65 -7.51
CA SER A 19 -10.12 -14.57 -8.57
C SER A 19 -10.03 -13.24 -9.32
N LYS A 20 -10.87 -13.06 -10.34
CA LYS A 20 -11.00 -11.77 -11.05
C LYS A 20 -11.47 -10.61 -10.15
N LYS A 21 -12.21 -10.95 -9.08
CA LYS A 21 -12.81 -9.97 -8.17
C LYS A 21 -12.00 -9.74 -6.90
N PHE A 22 -11.32 -10.78 -6.42
CA PHE A 22 -10.67 -10.77 -5.10
C PHE A 22 -9.17 -11.02 -5.24
N HIS A 23 -8.40 -10.23 -4.53
CA HIS A 23 -6.97 -10.43 -4.35
C HIS A 23 -6.55 -10.03 -2.94
N THR A 24 -5.41 -10.56 -2.51
CA THR A 24 -4.72 -10.11 -1.32
C THR A 24 -3.46 -9.38 -1.73
N GLU A 25 -3.16 -8.31 -1.02
CA GLU A 25 -1.92 -7.57 -1.17
C GLU A 25 -1.19 -7.52 0.17
N ILE A 26 0.13 -7.60 0.13
CA ILE A 26 0.98 -7.31 1.27
C ILE A 26 1.95 -6.22 0.84
N GLU A 27 1.90 -5.11 1.55
CA GLU A 27 2.76 -3.96 1.30
C GLU A 27 3.75 -3.74 2.44
N TYR A 28 4.96 -3.35 2.04
CA TYR A 28 6.09 -3.07 2.92
C TYR A 28 6.57 -1.65 2.67
N PHE A 29 6.40 -0.79 3.68
CA PHE A 29 6.92 0.58 3.62
C PHE A 29 8.13 0.70 4.53
N TYR A 30 9.22 1.22 3.97
CA TYR A 30 10.38 1.62 4.75
C TYR A 30 10.67 3.09 4.51
N GLY A 31 10.62 3.88 5.58
CA GLY A 31 10.84 5.32 5.51
C GLY A 31 11.43 5.89 6.79
N LYS A 32 12.05 7.06 6.66
CA LYS A 32 12.45 7.88 7.81
C LYS A 32 11.22 8.58 8.37
N THR A 33 10.99 8.42 9.67
CA THR A 33 9.93 9.10 10.41
C THR A 33 10.56 10.03 11.44
N LYS A 34 9.92 11.17 11.69
CA LYS A 34 10.26 12.04 12.82
C LYS A 34 9.20 11.85 13.89
N GLU A 35 9.61 11.29 15.01
CA GLU A 35 8.74 11.11 16.15
C GLU A 35 9.39 11.72 17.39
N SER A 36 8.68 12.64 18.04
CA SER A 36 9.16 13.33 19.25
C SER A 36 10.56 13.95 19.11
N GLY A 37 10.89 14.48 17.93
CA GLY A 37 12.17 15.12 17.64
C GLY A 37 13.33 14.16 17.31
N LYS A 38 13.11 12.84 17.33
CA LYS A 38 14.10 11.84 16.93
C LYS A 38 13.79 11.31 15.52
N GLU A 39 14.83 11.16 14.71
CA GLU A 39 14.73 10.46 13.43
C GLU A 39 14.80 8.96 13.67
N GLY A 40 13.77 8.25 13.20
CA GLY A 40 13.66 6.80 13.26
C GLY A 40 13.35 6.21 11.89
N HIS A 41 13.35 4.89 11.84
CA HIS A 41 12.83 4.15 10.71
C HIS A 41 11.54 3.47 11.14
N THR A 42 10.52 3.54 10.29
CA THR A 42 9.28 2.81 10.52
C THR A 42 9.06 1.83 9.38
N LEU A 43 8.85 0.58 9.76
CA LEU A 43 8.35 -0.45 8.86
C LEU A 43 6.82 -0.49 8.98
N PHE A 44 6.12 -0.42 7.85
CA PHE A 44 4.68 -0.73 7.80
C PHE A 44 4.49 -2.03 7.03
N LEU A 45 3.68 -2.92 7.59
CA LEU A 45 3.18 -4.11 6.92
C LEU A 45 1.67 -4.00 6.80
N ILE A 46 1.14 -4.06 5.58
CA ILE A 46 -0.30 -3.91 5.33
C ILE A 46 -0.81 -5.11 4.50
N PRO A 47 -1.26 -6.20 5.15
CA PRO A 47 -2.11 -7.21 4.52
C PRO A 47 -3.50 -6.65 4.23
N GLU A 48 -3.97 -6.81 3.00
CA GLU A 48 -5.27 -6.32 2.55
C GLU A 48 -6.04 -7.36 1.75
N ILE A 49 -7.37 -7.33 1.85
CA ILE A 49 -8.27 -8.00 0.92
C ILE A 49 -8.94 -6.93 0.08
N SER A 50 -8.76 -7.02 -1.23
CA SER A 50 -9.17 -5.97 -2.16
C SER A 50 -10.08 -6.51 -3.26
N PHE A 51 -11.07 -5.68 -3.60
CA PHE A 51 -12.17 -6.01 -4.47
C PHE A 51 -12.12 -5.15 -5.73
N ASN A 52 -12.22 -5.80 -6.89
CA ASN A 52 -12.27 -5.12 -8.18
C ASN A 52 -13.68 -4.59 -8.46
N LEU A 53 -13.84 -3.26 -8.46
CA LEU A 53 -15.12 -2.58 -8.70
C LEU A 53 -15.40 -2.35 -10.19
N TYR A 54 -14.36 -2.25 -11.01
CA TYR A 54 -14.46 -1.95 -12.44
C TYR A 54 -13.23 -2.48 -13.18
N GLU A 55 -13.40 -3.15 -14.33
CA GLU A 55 -12.27 -3.70 -15.09
C GLU A 55 -12.34 -3.43 -16.59
N ASN A 56 -11.40 -2.60 -17.06
CA ASN A 56 -11.01 -2.46 -18.47
C ASN A 56 -9.51 -2.07 -18.54
N LYS A 57 -9.13 -1.05 -19.32
CA LYS A 57 -7.83 -0.36 -19.20
C LYS A 57 -7.63 0.29 -17.83
N TRP A 58 -8.73 0.69 -17.19
CA TRP A 58 -8.75 1.18 -15.82
C TRP A 58 -9.28 0.10 -14.89
N LYS A 59 -8.69 0.00 -13.70
CA LYS A 59 -9.15 -0.86 -12.62
C LYS A 59 -9.29 -0.06 -11.35
N LEU A 60 -10.46 -0.16 -10.71
CA LEU A 60 -10.70 0.45 -9.41
C LEU A 60 -10.78 -0.66 -8.36
N PHE A 61 -10.00 -0.50 -7.30
CA PHE A 61 -10.00 -1.40 -6.17
C PHE A 61 -10.35 -0.66 -4.89
N ALA A 62 -11.05 -1.35 -4.00
CA ALA A 62 -11.21 -0.97 -2.61
C ALA A 62 -10.84 -2.16 -1.74
N GLY A 63 -10.19 -1.91 -0.62
CA GLY A 63 -9.76 -2.96 0.29
C GLY A 63 -9.81 -2.56 1.75
N LEU A 64 -9.75 -3.58 2.59
CA LEU A 64 -9.67 -3.47 4.03
C LEU A 64 -8.51 -4.33 4.51
N GLY A 65 -7.83 -3.84 5.53
CA GLY A 65 -6.63 -4.49 6.04
C GLY A 65 -6.33 -4.12 7.48
N VAL A 66 -5.15 -4.52 7.90
CA VAL A 66 -4.57 -4.15 9.18
C VAL A 66 -3.14 -3.72 8.92
N ALA A 67 -2.76 -2.54 9.39
CA ALA A 67 -1.39 -2.09 9.33
C ALA A 67 -0.72 -2.36 10.68
N ALA A 68 0.45 -2.98 10.62
CA ALA A 68 1.35 -3.09 11.75
C ALA A 68 2.56 -2.18 11.53
N THR A 69 2.89 -1.37 12.52
CA THR A 69 4.07 -0.52 12.52
C THR A 69 5.09 -1.06 13.52
N ALA A 70 6.35 -1.05 13.12
CA ALA A 70 7.46 -1.32 14.02
C ALA A 70 8.43 -0.14 13.97
N SER A 71 8.67 0.46 15.13
CA SER A 71 9.77 1.37 15.39
C SER A 71 10.67 0.79 16.49
N ARG A 72 11.82 1.43 16.76
CA ARG A 72 12.76 0.98 17.79
C ARG A 72 12.14 0.91 19.19
N ASP A 73 11.16 1.77 19.47
CA ASP A 73 10.65 1.99 20.83
C ASP A 73 9.15 1.66 20.99
N PHE A 74 8.42 1.42 19.90
CA PHE A 74 7.00 1.06 19.95
C PHE A 74 6.53 0.34 18.67
N GLY A 75 5.42 -0.40 18.78
CA GLY A 75 4.68 -0.91 17.64
C GLY A 75 3.19 -0.62 17.79
N LEU A 76 2.53 -0.26 16.69
CA LEU A 76 1.09 -0.03 16.64
C LEU A 76 0.45 -0.96 15.64
N VAL A 77 -0.76 -1.41 15.96
CA VAL A 77 -1.61 -2.17 15.04
C VAL A 77 -2.94 -1.45 14.93
N PHE A 78 -3.39 -1.16 13.70
CA PHE A 78 -4.65 -0.47 13.48
C PHE A 78 -5.29 -0.92 12.16
N PRO A 79 -6.63 -0.86 12.05
CA PRO A 79 -7.32 -1.20 10.82
C PRO A 79 -7.00 -0.17 9.72
N THR A 80 -6.96 -0.65 8.48
CA THR A 80 -6.79 0.17 7.28
C THR A 80 -7.94 -0.03 6.32
N ALA A 81 -8.19 1.01 5.52
CA ALA A 81 -9.01 0.91 4.33
C ALA A 81 -8.25 1.59 3.19
N ASN A 82 -8.32 1.06 1.97
CA ASN A 82 -7.65 1.68 0.83
C ASN A 82 -8.55 1.77 -0.39
N MET A 83 -8.20 2.71 -1.26
CA MET A 83 -8.74 2.84 -2.60
C MET A 83 -7.58 2.99 -3.59
N LYS A 84 -7.60 2.17 -4.64
CA LYS A 84 -6.54 2.12 -5.66
C LYS A 84 -7.15 2.25 -7.05
N LEU A 85 -6.63 3.18 -7.83
CA LEU A 85 -6.96 3.35 -9.24
C LEU A 85 -5.74 2.95 -10.07
N GLU A 86 -5.86 1.87 -10.82
CA GLU A 86 -4.82 1.34 -11.68
C GLU A 86 -5.15 1.61 -13.16
N TYR A 87 -4.12 2.00 -13.91
CA TYR A 87 -4.10 2.06 -15.36
C TYR A 87 -3.18 0.97 -15.93
N LYS A 88 -3.74 0.06 -16.73
CA LYS A 88 -2.96 -0.94 -17.48
C LYS A 88 -2.30 -0.28 -18.69
N ILE A 89 -0.98 -0.14 -18.64
CA ILE A 89 -0.18 0.34 -19.78
C ILE A 89 -0.19 -0.74 -20.88
N ASN A 90 0.01 -1.99 -20.48
CA ASN A 90 -0.10 -3.16 -21.35
C ASN A 90 -0.35 -4.43 -20.49
N ASN A 91 -0.18 -5.61 -21.07
CA ASN A 91 -0.43 -6.89 -20.39
C ASN A 91 0.58 -7.21 -19.27
N ARG A 92 1.67 -6.46 -19.16
CA ARG A 92 2.76 -6.69 -18.19
C ARG A 92 3.00 -5.52 -17.25
N PHE A 93 2.61 -4.31 -17.62
CA PHE A 93 2.92 -3.11 -16.86
C PHE A 93 1.66 -2.32 -16.53
N SER A 94 1.59 -1.81 -15.30
CA SER A 94 0.58 -0.84 -14.88
C SER A 94 1.20 0.27 -14.05
N ILE A 95 0.49 1.39 -13.98
CA ILE A 95 0.73 2.45 -13.00
C ILE A 95 -0.54 2.59 -12.17
N ASN A 96 -0.39 2.79 -10.86
CA ASN A 96 -1.54 3.02 -10.00
C ASN A 96 -1.29 4.18 -9.04
N THR A 97 -2.38 4.84 -8.66
CA THR A 97 -2.44 5.72 -7.51
C THR A 97 -3.25 5.04 -6.42
N GLU A 98 -2.85 5.22 -5.18
CA GLU A 98 -3.50 4.60 -4.05
C GLU A 98 -3.55 5.54 -2.86
N THR A 99 -4.69 5.53 -2.16
CA THR A 99 -4.86 6.17 -0.86
C THR A 99 -5.20 5.12 0.18
N VAL A 100 -4.36 5.01 1.21
CA VAL A 100 -4.64 4.25 2.43
C VAL A 100 -5.15 5.23 3.48
N LEU A 101 -6.25 4.86 4.13
CA LEU A 101 -6.84 5.56 5.25
C LEU A 101 -6.36 4.91 6.54
N LEU A 102 -5.76 5.73 7.41
CA LEU A 102 -5.19 5.39 8.72
C LEU A 102 -3.97 4.46 8.65
N PRO A 103 -2.74 5.00 8.56
CA PRO A 103 -2.41 6.41 8.36
C PRO A 103 -2.79 6.86 6.95
N LEU A 104 -3.00 8.15 6.78
CA LEU A 104 -3.20 8.73 5.45
C LEU A 104 -1.89 8.63 4.66
N ILE A 105 -1.81 7.65 3.75
CA ILE A 105 -0.67 7.46 2.84
C ILE A 105 -1.19 7.55 1.40
N GLN A 106 -0.56 8.41 0.61
CA GLN A 106 -0.79 8.50 -0.83
C GLN A 106 0.42 7.96 -1.58
N LYS A 107 0.16 7.13 -2.58
CA LYS A 107 1.20 6.40 -3.31
C LYS A 107 0.98 6.55 -4.81
N ILE A 108 2.09 6.52 -5.54
CA ILE A 108 2.13 6.28 -6.98
C ILE A 108 3.05 5.08 -7.18
N ASN A 109 2.51 3.97 -7.68
CA ASN A 109 3.26 2.73 -7.87
C ASN A 109 3.34 2.34 -9.35
N PHE A 110 4.46 1.76 -9.73
CA PHE A 110 4.65 1.09 -11.01
C PHE A 110 4.69 -0.41 -10.76
N SER A 111 3.82 -1.16 -11.43
CA SER A 111 3.68 -2.60 -11.20
C SER A 111 4.07 -3.38 -12.44
N TYR A 112 4.66 -4.56 -12.21
CA TYR A 112 5.00 -5.53 -13.23
C TYR A 112 4.29 -6.86 -12.93
N TYR A 113 3.55 -7.37 -13.90
CA TYR A 113 2.88 -8.65 -13.84
C TYR A 113 3.80 -9.75 -14.35
N LEU A 114 4.12 -10.71 -13.46
CA LEU A 114 4.81 -11.93 -13.85
C LEU A 114 3.94 -12.72 -14.83
N PRO A 115 4.50 -13.23 -15.94
CA PRO A 115 3.77 -14.12 -16.83
C PRO A 115 3.49 -15.44 -16.11
N TYR A 116 2.21 -15.80 -16.02
CA TYR A 116 1.73 -17.12 -15.63
C TYR A 116 1.23 -17.85 -16.87
#